data_AF-A0A7C1RSA9-F1
#
_entry.id   AF-A0A7C1RSA9-F1
#
_cell.length_a   1.000
_cell.length_b   1.000
_cell.length_c   1.000
_cell.angle_alpha   90.00
_cell.angle_beta   90.00
_cell.angle_gamma   90.00
#
_symmetry.space_group_name_H-M   'P 1'
#
loop_
_entity.id
_entity.type
_entity.pdbx_description
1 polymer ?
#
loop_
_entity_poly.entity_id
_entity_poly.type
_entity_poly.pdbx_seq_one_letter_code
_entity_poly.pdbx_strand_id
1 'polypeptide(L)'
;MTQKSTAHKQGGLRELAATAICGNDITSSCLYVSALSILYAGRWAPLSLLIVIGVLYLYRSIYSEVVGALPLNGGAYNALLNTTSKFRASLAACLTILSYMATAVLSANEAMHYALNFLPGFPIIPATIGLLFVFMLITIRGLTESSRVAIVIFITHLLSLVVLIFVCVRYVMLHGLSTLISNMQTPHEGGLVVAL
;
A
#
# COMPACT_ATOMS: atom_id res chain seq x y z
N MET A 1 -25.36 -9.37 -32.88
CA MET A 1 -25.10 -9.09 -31.45
C MET A 1 -24.85 -10.42 -30.76
N THR A 2 -23.59 -10.79 -30.58
CA THR A 2 -23.23 -12.02 -29.88
C THR A 2 -22.45 -11.58 -28.66
N GLN A 3 -23.10 -11.58 -27.49
CA GLN A 3 -22.43 -11.37 -26.22
C GLN A 3 -21.32 -12.40 -26.10
N LYS A 4 -20.07 -11.93 -26.26
CA LYS A 4 -18.88 -12.71 -25.95
C LYS A 4 -18.85 -12.86 -24.43
N SER A 5 -19.35 -13.99 -23.95
CA SER A 5 -19.23 -14.45 -22.57
C SER A 5 -17.77 -14.27 -22.10
N THR A 6 -17.54 -13.32 -21.22
CA THR A 6 -16.24 -12.98 -20.63
C THR A 6 -15.77 -14.10 -19.72
N ALA A 7 -14.62 -14.72 -20.05
CA ALA A 7 -13.58 -15.37 -19.22
C ALA A 7 -13.93 -16.24 -17.97
N HIS A 8 -15.21 -16.44 -17.59
CA HIS A 8 -15.64 -17.17 -16.40
C HIS A 8 -15.70 -18.70 -16.63
N LYS A 9 -14.91 -19.23 -17.56
CA LYS A 9 -14.76 -20.69 -17.74
C LYS A 9 -13.35 -21.13 -17.32
N GLN A 10 -13.28 -21.57 -16.06
CA GLN A 10 -12.37 -22.61 -15.54
C GLN A 10 -10.89 -22.27 -15.25
N GLY A 11 -10.50 -21.01 -15.01
CA GLY A 11 -9.11 -20.74 -14.57
C GLY A 11 -8.78 -19.38 -13.93
N GLY A 12 -9.76 -18.50 -13.71
CA GLY A 12 -9.51 -17.17 -13.13
C GLY A 12 -9.38 -17.17 -11.60
N LEU A 13 -8.69 -16.17 -11.05
CA LEU A 13 -8.68 -15.89 -9.61
C LEU A 13 -10.11 -15.62 -9.13
N ARG A 14 -10.48 -16.19 -7.98
CA ARG A 14 -11.73 -15.84 -7.29
C ARG A 14 -11.61 -14.43 -6.70
N GLU A 15 -12.76 -13.79 -6.45
CA GLU A 15 -12.83 -12.42 -5.91
C GLU A 15 -11.89 -12.21 -4.72
N LEU A 16 -12.01 -13.02 -3.66
CA LEU A 16 -11.13 -12.89 -2.48
C LEU A 16 -9.63 -13.00 -2.83
N ALA A 17 -9.26 -13.89 -3.75
CA ALA A 17 -7.87 -14.06 -4.15
C ALA A 17 -7.35 -12.84 -4.93
N ALA A 18 -8.17 -12.32 -5.85
CA ALA A 18 -7.86 -11.11 -6.61
C ALA A 18 -7.78 -9.88 -5.69
N THR A 19 -8.74 -9.75 -4.77
CA THR A 19 -8.76 -8.70 -3.74
C THR A 19 -7.56 -8.81 -2.82
N ALA A 20 -7.14 -10.00 -2.40
CA ALA A 20 -5.98 -10.16 -1.52
C ALA A 20 -4.67 -9.80 -2.23
N ILE A 21 -4.51 -10.17 -3.50
CA ILE A 21 -3.30 -9.83 -4.27
C ILE A 21 -3.16 -8.30 -4.39
N CYS A 22 -4.22 -7.61 -4.81
CA CYS A 22 -4.18 -6.15 -4.97
C CYS A 22 -4.25 -5.41 -3.62
N GLY A 23 -5.07 -5.90 -2.70
CA GLY A 23 -5.38 -5.26 -1.43
C GLY A 23 -4.21 -5.26 -0.44
N ASN A 24 -3.29 -6.21 -0.56
CA ASN A 24 -2.10 -6.27 0.30
C ASN A 24 -1.24 -4.99 0.22
N ASP A 25 -1.11 -4.37 -0.96
CA ASP A 25 -0.35 -3.13 -1.13
C ASP A 25 -0.97 -1.96 -0.32
N ILE A 26 -2.30 -1.88 -0.31
CA ILE A 26 -3.03 -0.85 0.43
C ILE A 26 -3.04 -1.16 1.94
N THR A 27 -3.40 -2.39 2.33
CA THR A 27 -3.58 -2.71 3.76
C THR A 27 -2.26 -2.79 4.52
N SER A 28 -1.17 -3.19 3.86
CA SER A 28 0.17 -3.18 4.48
C SER A 28 0.67 -1.76 4.72
N SER A 29 0.44 -0.85 3.76
CA SER A 29 0.90 0.53 3.88
C SER A 29 0.19 1.34 4.96
N CYS A 30 -1.07 1.03 5.28
CA CYS A 30 -1.81 1.73 6.34
C CYS A 30 -1.07 1.77 7.70
N LEU A 31 -0.35 0.70 8.07
CA LEU A 31 0.32 0.60 9.36
C LEU A 31 1.51 1.57 9.47
N TYR A 32 2.42 1.56 8.48
CA TYR A 32 3.59 2.43 8.49
C TYR A 32 3.28 3.85 8.02
N VAL A 33 2.42 4.03 7.01
CA VAL A 33 2.06 5.37 6.48
C VAL A 33 1.41 6.22 7.57
N SER A 34 0.57 5.63 8.43
CA SER A 34 -0.05 6.38 9.52
C SER A 34 0.99 6.86 10.53
N ALA A 35 1.93 5.99 10.93
CA ALA A 35 3.00 6.34 11.86
C ALA A 35 3.95 7.40 11.28
N LEU A 36 4.41 7.22 10.03
CA LEU A 36 5.27 8.18 9.34
C LEU A 36 4.55 9.53 9.14
N SER A 37 3.27 9.51 8.79
CA SER A 37 2.48 10.75 8.64
C SER A 37 2.39 11.51 9.96
N ILE A 38 2.19 10.82 11.09
CA ILE A 38 2.20 11.45 12.42
C ILE A 38 3.59 11.98 12.76
N LEU A 39 4.66 11.24 12.43
CA LEU A 39 6.03 11.66 12.71
C LEU A 39 6.39 12.98 12.01
N TYR A 40 6.05 13.12 10.72
CA TYR A 40 6.42 14.29 9.92
C TYR A 40 5.39 15.44 9.98
N ALA A 41 4.10 15.13 9.97
CA ALA A 41 3.03 16.14 9.92
C ALA A 41 2.40 16.42 11.29
N GLY A 42 2.76 15.67 12.34
CA GLY A 42 2.28 15.89 13.70
C GLY A 42 0.75 16.00 13.78
N ARG A 43 0.27 17.11 14.34
CA ARG A 43 -1.17 17.43 14.43
C ARG A 43 -1.90 17.52 13.08
N TRP A 44 -1.18 17.73 11.99
CA TRP A 44 -1.76 17.78 10.64
C TRP A 44 -1.88 16.41 9.97
N ALA A 45 -1.34 15.35 10.57
CA ALA A 45 -1.41 14.01 10.01
C ALA A 45 -2.86 13.55 9.71
N PRO A 46 -3.88 13.79 10.56
CA PRO A 46 -5.25 13.40 10.22
C PRO A 46 -5.77 14.10 8.97
N LEU A 47 -5.47 15.40 8.79
CA LEU A 47 -5.86 16.13 7.59
C LEU A 47 -5.15 15.58 6.34
N SER A 48 -3.85 15.31 6.44
CA SER A 48 -3.07 14.71 5.35
C SER A 48 -3.64 13.34 4.93
N LEU A 49 -3.91 12.47 5.91
CA LEU A 49 -4.49 11.15 5.66
C LEU A 49 -5.91 11.22 5.09
N LEU A 50 -6.73 12.20 5.53
CA LEU A 50 -8.06 12.43 4.95
C LEU A 50 -7.98 12.84 3.47
N ILE A 51 -7.01 13.66 3.09
CA ILE A 51 -6.77 14.02 1.69
C ILE A 51 -6.40 12.78 0.88
N VAL A 52 -5.48 11.94 1.39
CA VAL A 52 -5.09 10.68 0.73
C VAL A 52 -6.31 9.77 0.53
N ILE A 53 -7.13 9.57 1.57
CA ILE A 53 -8.36 8.78 1.48
C ILE A 53 -9.32 9.36 0.44
N GLY A 54 -9.49 10.68 0.41
CA GLY A 54 -10.34 11.36 -0.57
C GLY A 54 -9.87 11.12 -2.01
N VAL A 55 -8.56 11.23 -2.27
CA VAL A 55 -7.97 10.95 -3.58
C VAL A 55 -8.20 9.49 -3.96
N LEU A 56 -7.87 8.53 -3.08
CA LEU A 56 -8.07 7.10 -3.35
C LEU A 56 -9.54 6.75 -3.62
N TYR A 57 -10.46 7.38 -2.89
CA TYR A 57 -11.90 7.21 -3.10
C TYR A 57 -12.35 7.70 -4.48
N LEU A 58 -11.87 8.86 -4.94
CA LEU A 58 -12.19 9.37 -6.28
C LEU A 58 -11.63 8.45 -7.38
N TYR A 59 -10.43 7.91 -7.18
CA TYR A 59 -9.80 6.99 -8.15
C TYR A 59 -10.58 5.67 -8.31
N ARG A 60 -11.29 5.20 -7.27
CA ARG A 60 -12.08 3.94 -7.33
C ARG A 60 -12.97 3.86 -8.56
N SER A 61 -13.77 4.91 -8.82
CA SER A 61 -14.70 4.93 -9.96
C SER A 61 -13.94 4.91 -11.28
N ILE A 62 -12.87 5.71 -11.39
CA ILE A 62 -12.01 5.76 -12.58
C ILE A 62 -11.41 4.39 -12.88
N TYR A 63 -10.87 3.68 -11.87
CA TYR A 63 -10.34 2.33 -12.06
C TYR A 63 -11.41 1.36 -12.57
N SER A 64 -12.63 1.42 -12.02
CA SER A 64 -13.71 0.55 -12.46
C SER A 64 -14.15 0.82 -13.91
N GLU A 65 -14.18 2.08 -14.32
CA GLU A 65 -14.54 2.48 -15.69
C GLU A 65 -13.45 2.08 -16.69
N VAL A 66 -12.18 2.37 -16.39
CA VAL A 66 -11.05 2.10 -17.27
C VAL A 66 -10.85 0.59 -17.44
N VAL A 67 -10.86 -0.18 -16.35
CA VAL A 67 -10.70 -1.64 -16.41
C VAL A 67 -11.91 -2.31 -17.06
N GLY A 68 -13.12 -1.77 -16.85
CA GLY A 68 -14.34 -2.23 -17.51
C GLY A 68 -14.35 -1.97 -19.02
N ALA A 69 -13.85 -0.81 -19.46
CA ALA A 69 -13.82 -0.42 -20.86
C ALA A 69 -12.70 -1.11 -21.66
N LEU A 70 -11.56 -1.39 -21.04
CA LEU A 70 -10.40 -2.03 -21.66
C LEU A 70 -9.98 -3.27 -20.88
N PRO A 71 -10.66 -4.42 -21.07
CA PRO A 71 -10.30 -5.69 -20.43
C PRO A 71 -9.06 -6.31 -21.10
N LEU A 72 -7.95 -5.57 -21.07
CA LEU A 72 -6.67 -5.93 -21.67
C LEU A 72 -5.75 -6.54 -20.60
N ASN A 73 -5.09 -7.65 -20.93
CA ASN A 73 -4.10 -8.33 -20.07
C ASN A 73 -2.77 -7.54 -19.96
N GLY A 74 -2.79 -6.23 -19.68
CA GLY A 74 -1.55 -5.46 -19.48
C GLY A 74 -1.66 -4.16 -18.70
N GLY A 75 -2.66 -4.06 -17.82
CA GLY A 75 -2.75 -3.04 -16.79
C GLY A 75 -2.72 -1.59 -17.30
N ALA A 76 -2.17 -0.70 -16.47
CA ALA A 76 -2.16 0.74 -16.72
C ALA A 76 -1.40 1.13 -18.00
N TYR A 77 -0.29 0.46 -18.34
CA TYR A 77 0.45 0.76 -19.57
C TYR A 77 -0.39 0.49 -20.81
N ASN A 78 -1.02 -0.69 -20.92
CA ASN A 78 -1.85 -1.00 -22.08
C ASN A 78 -3.10 -0.12 -22.14
N ALA A 79 -3.68 0.24 -21.00
CA ALA A 79 -4.77 1.22 -20.98
C ALA A 79 -4.34 2.58 -21.55
N LEU A 80 -3.17 3.09 -21.14
CA LEU A 80 -2.64 4.35 -21.62
C LEU A 80 -2.19 4.28 -23.09
N LEU A 81 -1.55 3.19 -23.50
CA LEU A 81 -1.12 3.00 -24.89
C LEU A 81 -2.30 3.06 -25.88
N ASN A 82 -3.49 2.64 -25.44
CA ASN A 82 -4.70 2.64 -26.26
C ASN A 82 -5.53 3.92 -26.14
N THR A 83 -5.21 4.83 -25.21
CA THR A 83 -5.99 6.06 -24.94
C THR A 83 -5.17 7.34 -25.08
N THR A 84 -3.85 7.25 -25.20
CA THR A 84 -2.94 8.39 -25.35
C THR A 84 -1.76 8.06 -26.29
N SER A 85 -0.79 8.97 -26.42
CA SER A 85 0.37 8.76 -27.28
C SER A 85 1.38 7.79 -26.67
N LYS A 86 2.14 7.08 -27.52
CA LYS A 86 3.20 6.14 -27.10
C LYS A 86 4.17 6.77 -26.10
N PHE A 87 4.58 8.02 -26.33
CA PHE A 87 5.48 8.77 -25.45
C PHE A 87 4.88 9.00 -24.05
N ARG A 88 3.60 9.41 -23.98
CA ARG A 88 2.92 9.62 -22.68
C ARG A 88 2.72 8.30 -21.94
N ALA A 89 2.34 7.24 -22.66
CA ALA A 89 2.19 5.91 -22.08
C ALA A 89 3.52 5.35 -21.54
N SER A 90 4.63 5.53 -22.27
CA SER A 90 5.95 5.10 -21.80
C SER A 90 6.44 5.92 -20.60
N LEU A 91 6.22 7.24 -20.60
CA LEU A 91 6.58 8.09 -19.45
C LEU A 91 5.82 7.65 -18.18
N ALA A 92 4.51 7.42 -18.30
CA ALA A 92 3.70 6.92 -17.20
C ALA A 92 4.19 5.55 -16.70
N ALA A 93 4.52 4.62 -17.61
CA ALA A 93 5.07 3.32 -17.23
C ALA A 93 6.40 3.43 -16.48
N CYS A 94 7.31 4.32 -16.91
CA CYS A 94 8.55 4.58 -16.18
C CYS A 94 8.29 5.12 -14.76
N LEU A 95 7.35 6.05 -14.60
CA LEU A 95 6.95 6.57 -13.29
C LEU A 95 6.32 5.49 -12.40
N THR A 96 5.52 4.59 -12.98
CA THR A 96 4.94 3.44 -12.27
C THR A 96 6.03 2.49 -11.77
N ILE A 97 7.02 2.16 -12.61
CA ILE A 97 8.15 1.29 -12.19
C ILE A 97 8.95 1.95 -11.06
N LEU A 98 9.24 3.25 -11.18
CA LEU A 98 9.96 3.98 -10.13
C LEU A 98 9.18 3.99 -8.81
N SER A 99 7.85 4.18 -8.88
CA SER A 99 6.97 4.12 -7.72
C SER A 99 6.95 2.73 -7.06
N TYR A 100 6.88 1.65 -7.85
CA TYR A 100 6.95 0.29 -7.31
C TYR A 100 8.31 -0.03 -6.68
N MET A 101 9.41 0.45 -7.27
CA MET A 101 10.74 0.30 -6.67
C MET A 101 10.84 1.01 -5.32
N ALA A 102 10.38 2.27 -5.25
CA ALA A 102 10.37 3.03 -4.00
C ALA A 102 9.50 2.33 -2.92
N THR A 103 8.34 1.83 -3.31
CA THR A 103 7.41 1.11 -2.40
C THR A 103 8.02 -0.19 -1.88
N ALA A 104 8.71 -0.95 -2.73
CA ALA A 104 9.40 -2.17 -2.32
C ALA A 104 10.53 -1.89 -1.32
N VAL A 105 11.34 -0.85 -1.57
CA VAL A 105 12.43 -0.45 -0.66
C VAL A 105 11.86 0.04 0.68
N LEU A 106 10.84 0.89 0.65
CA LEU A 106 10.19 1.40 1.87
C LEU A 106 9.59 0.26 2.69
N SER A 107 8.84 -0.65 2.05
CA SER A 107 8.22 -1.80 2.71
C SER A 107 9.25 -2.73 3.34
N ALA A 108 10.36 -3.00 2.64
CA ALA A 108 11.45 -3.81 3.17
C ALA A 108 12.14 -3.13 4.35
N ASN A 109 12.32 -1.80 4.28
CA ASN A 109 12.94 -1.02 5.35
C ASN A 109 12.09 -1.04 6.63
N GLU A 110 10.79 -0.77 6.51
CA GLU A 110 9.82 -0.83 7.61
C GLU A 110 9.74 -2.24 8.22
N ALA A 111 9.75 -3.28 7.37
CA ALA A 111 9.79 -4.67 7.86
C ALA A 111 11.02 -4.96 8.72
N MET A 112 12.19 -4.42 8.36
CA MET A 112 13.41 -4.55 9.18
C MET A 112 13.33 -3.73 10.46
N HIS A 113 12.75 -2.53 10.43
CA HIS A 113 12.46 -1.76 11.64
C HIS A 113 11.56 -2.53 12.61
N TYR A 114 10.53 -3.23 12.11
CA TYR A 114 9.68 -4.08 12.94
C TYR A 114 10.43 -5.30 13.47
N ALA A 115 11.26 -5.95 12.64
CA ALA A 115 12.03 -7.13 13.03
C ALA A 115 13.06 -6.84 14.14
N LEU A 116 13.63 -5.64 14.19
CA LEU A 116 14.59 -5.26 15.22
C LEU A 116 14.03 -5.27 16.64
N ASN A 117 12.71 -5.14 16.81
CA ASN A 117 12.08 -5.30 18.12
C ASN A 117 12.27 -6.72 18.68
N PHE A 118 12.53 -7.71 17.82
CA PHE A 118 12.74 -9.10 18.19
C PHE A 118 14.22 -9.53 18.09
N LEU A 119 14.98 -8.92 17.18
CA LEU A 119 16.40 -9.22 16.94
C LEU A 119 17.25 -7.96 17.10
N PRO A 120 17.54 -7.54 18.35
CA PRO A 120 18.31 -6.34 18.60
C PRO A 120 19.76 -6.50 18.08
N GLY A 121 20.31 -5.44 17.50
CA GLY A 121 21.73 -5.36 17.11
C GLY A 121 22.03 -5.52 15.62
N PHE A 122 21.04 -5.77 14.77
CA PHE A 122 21.26 -5.79 13.32
C PHE A 122 21.17 -4.39 12.70
N PRO A 123 22.08 -4.00 11.79
CA PRO A 123 21.96 -2.72 11.08
C PRO A 123 20.83 -2.77 10.04
N ILE A 124 19.93 -1.79 10.08
CA ILE A 124 18.69 -1.76 9.28
C ILE A 124 18.98 -1.77 7.78
N ILE A 125 19.91 -0.94 7.31
CA ILE A 125 20.20 -0.78 5.89
C ILE A 125 20.73 -2.09 5.28
N PRO A 126 21.79 -2.74 5.82
CA PRO A 126 22.24 -4.05 5.33
C PRO A 126 21.15 -5.13 5.40
N ALA A 127 20.33 -5.14 6.45
CA ALA A 127 19.22 -6.10 6.57
C ALA A 127 18.16 -5.89 5.48
N THR A 128 17.84 -4.64 5.16
CA THR A 128 16.89 -4.26 4.09
C THR A 128 17.40 -4.71 2.73
N ILE A 129 18.68 -4.44 2.43
CA ILE A 129 19.34 -4.88 1.20
C ILE A 129 19.34 -6.40 1.11
N GLY A 130 19.67 -7.09 2.20
CA GLY A 130 19.65 -8.56 2.27
C GLY A 130 18.26 -9.15 2.00
N LEU A 131 17.21 -8.57 2.58
CA LEU A 131 15.83 -8.99 2.35
C LEU A 131 15.42 -8.83 0.88
N LEU A 132 15.68 -7.66 0.28
CA LEU A 132 15.40 -7.41 -1.14
C LEU A 132 16.19 -8.34 -2.05
N PHE A 133 17.45 -8.63 -1.71
CA PHE A 133 18.28 -9.57 -2.46
C PHE A 133 17.71 -10.99 -2.41
N VAL A 134 17.20 -11.44 -1.26
CA VAL A 134 16.51 -12.74 -1.15
C VAL A 134 15.27 -12.79 -2.04
N PHE A 135 14.42 -11.76 -2.01
CA PHE A 135 13.25 -11.69 -2.88
C PHE A 135 13.64 -11.64 -4.37
N MET A 136 14.69 -10.92 -4.73
CA MET A 136 15.23 -10.92 -6.09
C MET A 136 15.62 -12.33 -6.54
N LEU A 137 16.34 -13.09 -5.70
CA LEU A 137 16.72 -14.48 -6.01
C LEU A 137 15.52 -15.43 -6.13
N ILE A 138 14.47 -15.21 -5.33
CA ILE A 138 13.21 -15.96 -5.41
C ILE A 138 12.52 -15.68 -6.76
N THR A 139 12.43 -14.40 -7.14
CA THR A 139 11.79 -13.97 -8.40
C THR A 139 12.57 -14.46 -9.63
N ILE A 140 13.91 -14.37 -9.63
CA ILE A 140 14.75 -14.87 -10.74
C ILE A 140 14.58 -16.39 -10.93
N ARG A 141 14.35 -17.14 -9.86
CA ARG A 141 14.07 -18.58 -9.93
C ARG A 141 12.68 -18.92 -10.48
N GLY A 142 11.86 -17.92 -10.82
CA GLY A 142 10.55 -18.10 -11.44
C GLY A 142 9.48 -18.58 -10.47
N LEU A 143 9.67 -18.41 -9.16
CA LEU A 143 8.62 -18.68 -8.19
C LEU A 143 7.48 -17.68 -8.39
N THR A 144 6.35 -18.17 -8.88
CA THR A 144 5.16 -17.38 -9.16
C THR A 144 4.45 -16.96 -7.88
N GLU A 145 3.77 -15.81 -7.92
CA GLU A 145 2.94 -15.32 -6.82
C GLU A 145 1.93 -16.38 -6.36
N SER A 146 1.90 -16.64 -5.05
CA SER A 146 0.94 -17.56 -4.47
C SER A 146 -0.28 -16.79 -3.97
N SER A 147 -1.41 -16.96 -4.66
CA SER A 147 -2.69 -16.38 -4.25
C SER A 147 -3.13 -16.84 -2.85
N ARG A 148 -2.74 -18.06 -2.45
CA ARG A 148 -2.99 -18.57 -1.09
C ARG A 148 -2.18 -17.79 -0.04
N VAL A 149 -0.89 -17.55 -0.31
CA VAL A 149 -0.03 -16.75 0.58
C VAL A 149 -0.54 -15.32 0.67
N ALA A 150 -0.92 -14.72 -0.47
CA ALA A 150 -1.49 -13.38 -0.50
C ALA A 150 -2.76 -13.26 0.38
N ILE A 151 -3.67 -14.25 0.34
CA ILE A 151 -4.86 -14.26 1.21
C ILE A 151 -4.48 -14.31 2.69
N VAL A 152 -3.52 -15.16 3.07
CA VAL A 152 -3.08 -15.27 4.48
C VAL A 152 -2.51 -13.94 4.97
N ILE A 153 -1.65 -13.31 4.17
CA ILE A 153 -1.08 -11.99 4.48
C ILE A 153 -2.19 -10.94 4.59
N PHE A 154 -3.15 -10.95 3.68
CA PHE A 154 -4.24 -9.97 3.63
C PHE A 154 -5.15 -10.07 4.86
N ILE A 155 -5.59 -11.28 5.21
CA ILE A 155 -6.41 -11.52 6.40
C ILE A 155 -5.64 -11.12 7.67
N THR A 156 -4.34 -11.41 7.74
CA THR A 156 -3.51 -11.01 8.88
C THR A 156 -3.47 -9.49 9.04
N HIS A 157 -3.32 -8.73 7.94
CA HIS A 157 -3.36 -7.27 7.98
C HIS A 157 -4.73 -6.75 8.43
N LEU A 158 -5.82 -7.29 7.89
CA LEU A 158 -7.17 -6.88 8.28
C LEU A 158 -7.44 -7.16 9.77
N LEU A 159 -7.03 -8.32 10.28
CA LEU A 159 -7.17 -8.64 11.71
C LEU A 159 -6.36 -7.67 12.58
N SER A 160 -5.11 -7.39 12.22
CA SER A 160 -4.27 -6.41 12.93
C SER A 160 -4.91 -5.01 12.97
N LEU A 161 -5.48 -4.55 11.84
CA LEU A 161 -6.17 -3.27 11.77
C LEU A 161 -7.46 -3.25 12.62
N VAL A 162 -8.24 -4.34 12.61
CA VAL A 162 -9.44 -4.46 13.45
C VAL A 162 -9.07 -4.43 14.93
N VAL A 163 -8.03 -5.15 15.34
CA VAL A 163 -7.53 -5.13 16.72
C VAL A 163 -7.07 -3.72 17.10
N LEU A 164 -6.31 -3.06 16.23
CA LEU A 164 -5.84 -1.68 16.47
C LEU A 164 -7.01 -0.71 16.66
N ILE A 165 -8.01 -0.75 15.77
CA ILE A 165 -9.22 0.09 15.87
C ILE A 165 -9.94 -0.18 17.20
N PHE A 166 -10.12 -1.45 17.55
CA PHE A 166 -10.78 -1.83 18.81
C PHE A 166 -10.03 -1.28 20.03
N VAL A 167 -8.70 -1.42 20.06
CA VAL A 167 -7.86 -0.89 21.16
C VAL A 167 -7.96 0.63 21.24
N CYS A 168 -7.87 1.35 20.11
CA CYS A 168 -8.00 2.81 20.07
C CYS A 168 -9.39 3.28 20.55
N VAL A 169 -10.45 2.64 20.06
CA VAL A 169 -11.83 2.96 20.44
C VAL A 169 -12.05 2.70 21.94
N ARG A 170 -11.58 1.56 22.47
CA ARG A 170 -11.62 1.27 23.90
C ARG A 170 -10.83 2.29 24.72
N TYR A 171 -9.64 2.69 24.27
CA TYR A 171 -8.83 3.69 24.96
C TYR A 171 -9.57 5.03 25.07
N VAL A 172 -10.17 5.51 23.98
CA VAL A 172 -10.95 6.76 23.95
C VAL A 172 -12.19 6.68 24.84
N MET A 173 -12.89 5.54 24.88
CA MET A 173 -14.04 5.38 25.79
C MET A 173 -13.66 5.48 27.27
N LEU A 174 -12.46 5.01 27.65
CA LEU A 174 -12.00 4.98 29.04
C LEU A 174 -11.32 6.28 29.49
N HIS A 175 -10.61 6.97 28.59
CA HIS A 175 -9.77 8.12 28.94
C HIS A 175 -10.27 9.45 28.31
N GLY A 176 -11.31 9.40 27.49
CA GLY A 176 -11.83 10.54 26.75
C GLY A 176 -10.90 11.04 25.65
N LEU A 177 -11.04 12.31 25.28
CA LEU A 177 -10.28 12.95 24.19
C LEU A 177 -9.12 13.83 24.70
N SER A 178 -8.79 13.78 25.98
CA SER A 178 -7.77 14.65 26.60
C SER A 178 -6.41 14.52 25.92
N THR A 179 -5.93 13.30 25.67
CA THR A 179 -4.68 13.03 24.94
C THR A 179 -4.71 13.61 23.52
N LEU A 180 -5.83 13.44 22.80
CA LEU A 180 -5.98 13.97 21.44
C LEU A 180 -5.93 15.50 21.44
N ILE A 181 -6.66 16.15 22.33
CA ILE A 181 -6.68 17.61 22.45
C ILE A 181 -5.29 18.14 22.79
N SER A 182 -4.58 17.49 23.72
CA SER A 182 -3.21 17.83 24.07
C SER A 182 -2.27 17.73 22.86
N ASN A 183 -2.32 16.62 22.11
CA ASN A 183 -1.53 16.42 20.89
C ASN A 183 -1.88 17.44 19.78
N MET A 184 -3.10 17.95 19.73
CA MET A 184 -3.48 18.98 18.74
C MET A 184 -2.95 20.37 19.11
N GLN A 185 -2.74 20.61 20.41
CA GLN A 185 -2.22 21.85 20.95
C GLN A 185 -0.69 21.92 20.97
N THR A 186 0.02 20.79 20.81
CA THR A 186 1.49 20.80 20.75
C THR A 186 1.95 21.66 19.56
N PRO A 187 2.86 22.63 19.79
CA PRO A 187 3.48 23.39 18.73
C PRO A 187 4.16 22.46 17.72
N HIS A 188 4.08 22.81 16.44
CA HIS A 188 4.76 22.02 15.41
C HIS A 188 6.25 22.40 15.40
N GLU A 189 7.13 21.52 15.87
CA GLU A 189 8.58 21.78 15.85
C GLU A 189 9.20 21.62 14.44
N GLY A 190 8.48 20.99 13.51
CA GLY A 190 8.92 20.82 12.11
C GLY A 190 8.54 22.00 11.22
N GLY A 191 9.52 22.83 10.85
CA GLY A 191 9.44 23.70 9.67
C GLY A 191 9.89 22.97 8.39
N LEU A 192 9.90 23.68 7.25
CA LEU A 192 10.39 23.19 5.94
C LEU A 192 11.76 22.47 6.01
N VAL A 193 12.58 22.79 7.01
CA VAL A 193 13.94 22.28 7.22
C VAL A 193 13.98 20.84 7.73
N VAL A 194 12.92 20.33 8.36
CA VAL A 194 12.83 18.92 8.82
C VAL A 194 12.20 18.02 7.75
N ALA A 195 11.52 18.60 6.76
CA ALA A 195 10.78 17.91 5.71
C ALA A 195 11.59 17.71 4.40
N LEU A 196 12.79 18.28 4.31
CA LEU A 196 13.73 18.19 3.17
C LEU A 196 15.01 17.48 3.61
#